data_AF-A0A523N1L9-F1
#
_entry.id   AF-A0A523N1L9-F1
#
_cell.length_a   1.000
_cell.length_b   1.000
_cell.length_c   1.000
_cell.angle_alpha   90.00
_cell.angle_beta   90.00
_cell.angle_gamma   90.00
#
_symmetry.space_group_name_H-M   'P 1'
#
loop_
_entity.id
_entity.type
_entity.pdbx_description
1 polymer ?
#
loop_
_entity_poly.entity_id
_entity_poly.type
_entity_poly.pdbx_seq_one_letter_code
_entity_poly.pdbx_strand_id
1 'polypeptide(L)'
;MHLRGGFEVTQGRGGLWGYMEKNASLKKESTLGFQIDGKLQRLVVGFETMCEDGKIPTQKTFDAISDRLDQARNINNQKPGRTPIEELLKLLNALNENLDQTLSNLGM
;
A
#
# COMPACT_ATOMS: atom_id res chain seq x y z
N MET A 1 16.29 4.91 2.71
CA MET A 1 15.19 4.01 3.12
C MET A 1 15.03 2.96 2.02
N HIS A 2 14.94 1.66 2.33
CA HIS A 2 14.70 0.63 1.31
C HIS A 2 13.19 0.39 1.20
N LEU A 3 12.62 0.39 -0.02
CA LEU A 3 11.18 0.19 -0.26
C LEU A 3 10.66 -1.09 0.40
N ARG A 4 11.45 -2.17 0.34
CA ARG A 4 11.19 -3.45 1.02
C ARG A 4 10.95 -3.29 2.52
N GLY A 5 11.84 -2.56 3.21
CA GLY A 5 11.69 -2.31 4.65
C GLY A 5 10.44 -1.49 4.97
N GLY A 6 10.08 -0.51 4.12
CA GLY A 6 8.84 0.24 4.27
C GLY A 6 7.59 -0.65 4.13
N PHE A 7 7.60 -1.55 3.16
CA PHE A 7 6.54 -2.55 2.96
C PHE A 7 6.41 -3.51 4.14
N GLU A 8 7.52 -4.03 4.65
CA GLU A 8 7.54 -4.98 5.78
C GLU A 8 7.01 -4.38 7.08
N VAL A 9 7.19 -3.08 7.33
CA VAL A 9 6.61 -2.42 8.51
C VAL A 9 5.08 -2.53 8.52
N THR A 10 4.44 -2.40 7.35
CA THR A 10 2.98 -2.50 7.20
C THR A 10 2.54 -3.97 7.16
N GLN A 11 3.22 -4.81 6.38
CA GLN A 11 2.88 -6.23 6.24
C GLN A 11 3.11 -7.04 7.51
N GLY A 12 4.15 -6.74 8.29
CA GLY A 12 4.46 -7.43 9.55
C GLY A 12 3.37 -7.31 10.62
N ARG A 13 2.40 -6.40 10.43
CA ARG A 13 1.21 -6.24 11.29
C ARG A 13 -0.05 -6.90 10.73
N GLY A 14 0.09 -7.61 9.60
CA GLY A 14 -0.99 -8.23 8.83
C GLY A 14 -1.46 -7.41 7.62
N GLY A 15 -0.73 -6.36 7.23
CA GLY A 15 -1.11 -5.52 6.10
C GLY A 15 -2.38 -4.68 6.35
N LEU A 16 -2.92 -4.09 5.30
CA LEU A 16 -4.22 -3.42 5.36
C LEU A 16 -5.37 -4.41 5.40
N TRP A 17 -5.21 -5.60 4.83
CA TRP A 17 -6.18 -6.69 4.97
C TRP A 17 -6.38 -7.04 6.45
N GLY A 18 -5.30 -7.34 7.17
CA GLY A 18 -5.35 -7.67 8.59
C GLY A 18 -5.84 -6.50 9.45
N TYR A 19 -5.55 -5.26 9.06
CA TYR A 19 -6.14 -4.06 9.68
C TYR A 19 -7.67 -4.05 9.57
N MET A 20 -8.20 -4.28 8.36
CA MET A 20 -9.64 -4.30 8.10
C MET A 20 -10.33 -5.50 8.76
N GLU A 21 -9.72 -6.68 8.73
CA GLU A 21 -10.26 -7.89 9.37
C GLU A 21 -10.44 -7.76 10.89
N LYS A 22 -9.53 -7.04 11.55
CA LYS A 22 -9.59 -6.79 13.00
C LYS A 22 -10.66 -5.76 13.39
N ASN A 23 -11.19 -5.00 12.43
CA ASN A 23 -12.22 -4.00 12.66
C ASN A 23 -13.57 -4.51 12.17
N ALA A 24 -14.50 -4.78 13.10
CA ALA A 24 -15.82 -5.33 12.78
C ALA A 24 -16.60 -4.51 11.73
N SER A 25 -16.39 -3.19 11.69
CA SER A 25 -17.04 -2.30 10.74
C SER A 25 -16.39 -2.25 9.35
N LEU A 26 -15.11 -2.65 9.23
CA LEU A 26 -14.40 -2.71 7.95
C LEU A 26 -14.29 -4.12 7.39
N LYS A 27 -14.52 -5.14 8.23
CA LYS A 27 -14.32 -6.55 7.88
C LYS A 27 -15.05 -6.99 6.61
N LYS A 28 -16.27 -6.48 6.36
CA LYS A 28 -17.03 -6.83 5.15
C LYS A 28 -16.36 -6.35 3.86
N GLU A 29 -15.56 -5.30 3.95
CA GLU A 29 -14.83 -4.69 2.83
C GLU A 29 -13.35 -5.14 2.80
N SER A 30 -12.93 -6.11 3.63
CA SER A 30 -11.51 -6.44 3.83
C SER A 30 -10.79 -6.90 2.56
N THR A 31 -11.53 -7.41 1.56
CA THR A 31 -10.99 -7.71 0.23
C THR A 31 -10.29 -6.50 -0.41
N LEU A 32 -10.74 -5.27 -0.13
CA LEU A 32 -10.06 -4.04 -0.54
C LEU A 32 -8.64 -3.96 0.04
N GLY A 33 -8.49 -4.25 1.34
CA GLY A 33 -7.19 -4.31 1.99
C GLY A 33 -6.28 -5.35 1.36
N PHE A 34 -6.81 -6.53 1.01
CA PHE A 34 -6.07 -7.58 0.33
C PHE A 34 -5.57 -7.15 -1.06
N GLN A 35 -6.43 -6.47 -1.84
CA GLN A 35 -6.05 -5.91 -3.14
C GLN A 35 -4.94 -4.88 -3.01
N ILE A 36 -5.03 -3.97 -2.03
CA ILE A 36 -4.00 -2.96 -1.78
C ILE A 36 -2.68 -3.63 -1.39
N ASP A 37 -2.70 -4.60 -0.49
CA ASP A 37 -1.50 -5.33 -0.06
C ASP A 37 -0.79 -6.00 -1.25
N GLY A 38 -1.54 -6.64 -2.16
CA GLY A 38 -1.01 -7.24 -3.38
C GLY A 38 -0.41 -6.21 -4.36
N LYS A 39 -1.05 -5.05 -4.53
CA LYS A 39 -0.54 -3.97 -5.38
C LYS A 39 0.75 -3.35 -4.83
N LEU A 40 0.81 -3.13 -3.50
CA LEU A 40 2.03 -2.68 -2.83
C LEU A 40 3.18 -3.67 -3.02
N GLN A 41 2.90 -4.98 -2.89
CA GLN A 41 3.89 -6.01 -3.15
C GLN A 41 4.40 -5.95 -4.60
N ARG A 42 3.48 -5.83 -5.58
CA ARG A 42 3.83 -5.74 -7.01
C ARG A 42 4.73 -4.54 -7.30
N LEU A 43 4.46 -3.38 -6.69
CA LEU A 43 5.32 -2.19 -6.84
C LEU A 43 6.73 -2.42 -6.29
N VAL A 44 6.85 -2.99 -5.10
CA VAL A 44 8.14 -3.25 -4.45
C VAL A 44 8.95 -4.27 -5.24
N VAL A 45 8.34 -5.41 -5.58
CA VAL A 45 9.00 -6.47 -6.36
C VAL A 45 9.37 -5.95 -7.75
N GLY A 46 8.47 -5.23 -8.43
CA GLY A 46 8.76 -4.66 -9.73
C GLY A 46 9.93 -3.68 -9.72
N PHE A 47 10.04 -2.85 -8.67
CA PHE A 47 11.20 -1.97 -8.49
C PHE A 47 12.50 -2.76 -8.29
N GLU A 48 12.49 -3.79 -7.45
CA GLU A 48 13.66 -4.64 -7.20
C GLU A 48 14.09 -5.38 -8.48
N THR A 49 13.15 -5.94 -9.24
CA THR A 49 13.43 -6.58 -10.53
C THR A 49 14.03 -5.60 -11.53
N MET A 50 13.56 -4.34 -11.58
CA MET A 50 14.20 -3.33 -12.44
C MET A 50 15.67 -3.10 -12.06
N CYS A 51 15.98 -3.03 -10.76
CA CYS A 51 17.37 -2.92 -10.28
C CYS A 51 18.21 -4.15 -10.64
N GLU A 52 17.66 -5.36 -10.48
CA GLU A 52 18.33 -6.63 -10.80
C GLU A 52 18.62 -6.77 -12.31
N ASP A 53 17.72 -6.31 -13.16
CA ASP A 53 17.86 -6.26 -14.62
C ASP A 53 18.89 -5.21 -15.10
N GLY A 54 19.51 -4.46 -14.18
CA GLY A 54 20.44 -3.37 -14.50
C GLY A 54 19.77 -2.12 -15.07
N LYS A 55 18.43 -2.03 -15.01
CA LYS A 55 17.74 -0.75 -15.24
C LYS A 55 17.99 0.12 -14.00
N ILE A 56 18.15 1.42 -14.21
CA ILE A 56 18.29 2.37 -13.11
C ILE A 56 16.90 2.99 -12.89
N PRO A 57 16.14 2.58 -11.84
CA PRO A 57 14.88 3.23 -11.54
C PRO A 57 15.12 4.71 -11.21
N THR A 58 14.25 5.58 -11.70
CA THR A 58 14.40 7.01 -11.43
C THR A 58 14.08 7.33 -9.97
N GLN A 59 14.65 8.41 -9.44
CA GLN A 59 14.27 8.93 -8.11
C GLN A 59 12.75 9.15 -8.01
N LYS A 60 12.13 9.65 -9.09
CA LYS A 60 10.68 9.85 -9.17
C LYS A 60 9.90 8.54 -8.99
N THR A 61 10.39 7.44 -9.56
CA THR A 61 9.80 6.10 -9.37
C THR A 61 9.91 5.65 -7.93
N PHE A 62 11.09 5.81 -7.33
CA PHE A 62 11.32 5.48 -5.93
C PHE A 62 10.38 6.27 -5.02
N ASP A 63 10.31 7.59 -5.21
CA ASP A 63 9.48 8.49 -4.40
C ASP A 63 8.00 8.12 -4.53
N ALA A 64 7.53 7.86 -5.76
CA ALA A 64 6.15 7.45 -5.98
C ALA A 64 5.78 6.18 -5.21
N ILE A 65 6.65 5.16 -5.18
CA ILE A 65 6.40 3.92 -4.44
C ILE A 65 6.50 4.17 -2.92
N SER A 66 7.51 4.93 -2.48
CA SER A 66 7.70 5.28 -1.07
C SER A 66 6.47 5.99 -0.51
N ASP A 67 5.92 6.96 -1.24
CA ASP A 67 4.72 7.69 -0.86
C ASP A 67 3.50 6.76 -0.69
N ARG A 68 3.37 5.72 -1.53
CA ARG A 68 2.27 4.74 -1.41
C ARG A 68 2.44 3.85 -0.20
N LEU A 69 3.67 3.44 0.10
CA LEU A 69 3.99 2.69 1.32
C LEU A 69 3.71 3.52 2.58
N ASP A 70 4.06 4.80 2.58
CA ASP A 70 3.80 5.70 3.70
C ASP A 70 2.30 5.98 3.88
N GLN A 71 1.53 6.13 2.80
CA GLN A 71 0.07 6.21 2.89
C GLN A 71 -0.54 4.95 3.51
N ALA A 72 -0.13 3.76 3.06
CA ALA A 72 -0.60 2.50 3.61
C ALA A 72 -0.26 2.39 5.11
N ARG A 73 0.97 2.76 5.49
CA ARG A 73 1.42 2.79 6.88
C ARG A 73 0.60 3.76 7.73
N ASN A 74 0.30 4.94 7.20
CA ASN A 74 -0.49 5.95 7.89
C ASN A 74 -1.92 5.45 8.16
N ILE A 75 -2.56 4.80 7.19
CA ILE A 75 -3.86 4.15 7.37
C ILE A 75 -3.78 3.06 8.45
N ASN A 76 -2.78 2.17 8.37
CA ASN A 76 -2.60 1.07 9.32
C ASN A 76 -2.31 1.53 10.77
N ASN A 77 -1.81 2.77 10.93
CA ASN A 77 -1.59 3.38 12.24
C ASN A 77 -2.84 4.11 12.80
N GLN A 78 -3.89 4.31 12.00
CA GLN A 78 -5.11 4.95 12.50
C GLN A 78 -5.84 4.02 13.46
N LYS A 79 -6.25 4.55 14.61
CA LYS A 79 -7.03 3.79 15.60
C LYS A 79 -8.49 3.71 15.17
N PRO A 80 -9.02 2.48 14.92
CA PRO A 80 -10.45 2.29 14.72
C PRO A 80 -11.27 2.94 15.84
N GLY A 81 -12.29 3.74 15.49
CA GLY A 81 -13.16 4.43 16.45
C GLY A 81 -12.80 5.88 16.76
N ARG A 82 -11.61 6.36 16.35
CA ARG A 82 -11.30 7.81 16.34
C ARG A 82 -11.59 8.45 14.99
N THR A 83 -11.31 7.72 13.92
CA THR A 83 -11.65 8.14 12.55
C THR A 83 -13.00 7.53 12.17
N PRO A 84 -13.93 8.32 11.60
CA PRO A 84 -15.16 7.79 11.01
C PRO A 84 -14.87 6.68 9.98
N ILE A 85 -15.69 5.63 9.98
CA ILE A 85 -15.50 4.47 9.09
C ILE A 85 -15.53 4.87 7.61
N GLU A 86 -16.43 5.79 7.25
CA GLU A 86 -16.54 6.30 5.88
C GLU A 86 -15.28 7.03 5.43
N GLU A 87 -14.61 7.74 6.35
CA GLU A 87 -13.35 8.42 6.04
C GLU A 87 -12.22 7.41 5.85
N LEU A 88 -12.17 6.35 6.68
CA LEU A 88 -11.23 5.24 6.49
C LEU A 88 -11.44 4.54 5.14
N LEU A 89 -12.70 4.27 4.76
CA LEU A 89 -13.01 3.67 3.46
C LEU A 89 -12.64 4.58 2.29
N LYS A 90 -12.84 5.90 2.41
CA LYS A 90 -12.39 6.86 1.39
C LYS A 90 -10.88 6.85 1.22
N LEU A 91 -10.13 6.82 2.32
CA LEU A 91 -8.67 6.74 2.29
C LEU A 91 -8.17 5.43 1.64
N LEU A 92 -8.81 4.31 1.97
CA LEU A 92 -8.49 2.99 1.40
C LEU A 92 -8.77 2.95 -0.11
N ASN A 93 -9.93 3.43 -0.56
CA ASN A 93 -10.27 3.48 -1.97
C ASN A 93 -9.35 4.41 -2.75
N ALA A 94 -9.07 5.61 -2.23
CA ALA A 94 -8.13 6.54 -2.86
C ALA A 94 -6.72 5.95 -2.96
N LEU A 95 -6.25 5.23 -1.93
CA LEU A 95 -4.98 4.52 -2.00
C LEU A 95 -5.01 3.43 -3.08
N ASN A 96 -6.09 2.65 -3.17
CA ASN A 96 -6.25 1.60 -4.17
C ASN A 96 -6.18 2.13 -5.61
N GLU A 97 -6.86 3.25 -5.89
CA GLU A 97 -6.85 3.94 -7.17
C GLU A 97 -5.46 4.53 -7.49
N ASN A 98 -4.83 5.19 -6.51
CA ASN A 98 -3.48 5.73 -6.67
C ASN A 98 -2.45 4.63 -6.98
N LEU A 99 -2.63 3.44 -6.41
CA LEU A 99 -1.80 2.28 -6.70
C LEU A 99 -1.99 1.78 -8.13
N ASP A 100 -3.22 1.73 -8.64
CA ASP A 100 -3.49 1.38 -10.04
C ASP A 100 -2.83 2.37 -11.01
N GLN A 101 -2.95 3.67 -10.71
CA GLN A 101 -2.28 4.71 -11.49
C GLN A 101 -0.76 4.57 -11.45
N THR A 102 -0.19 4.27 -10.27
CA THR A 102 1.26 4.11 -10.11
C THR A 102 1.76 2.89 -10.88
N LEU A 103 1.06 1.75 -10.79
CA LEU A 103 1.38 0.54 -11.54
C LEU A 103 1.32 0.80 -13.05
N SER A 104 0.23 1.42 -13.53
CA SER A 104 0.06 1.76 -14.94
C SER A 104 1.16 2.68 -15.46
N ASN A 105 1.52 3.72 -14.71
CA ASN A 105 2.62 4.65 -15.07
C ASN A 105 3.99 3.97 -15.16
N LEU A 106 4.17 2.85 -14.46
CA LEU A 106 5.40 2.07 -14.48
C LEU A 106 5.34 0.89 -15.47
N GLY A 107 4.26 0.77 -16.24
CA GLY A 107 4.05 -0.33 -17.19
C GLY A 107 3.88 -1.69 -16.51
N MET A 108 3.38 -1.70 -15.27
CA MET A 108 3.15 -2.89 -14.46
C MET A 108 1.69 -3.27 -14.36
#